data_AF-G7TLX7-F1
#
_entry.id   AF-G7TLX7-F1
#
_cell.length_a   1.000
_cell.length_b   1.000
_cell.length_c   1.000
_cell.angle_alpha   90.00
_cell.angle_beta   90.00
_cell.angle_gamma   90.00
#
_symmetry.space_group_name_H-M   'P 1'
#
loop_
_entity.id
_entity.type
_entity.pdbx_description
1 polymer ?
#
loop_
_entity_poly.entity_id
_entity_poly.type
_entity_poly.pdbx_seq_one_letter_code
_entity_poly.pdbx_strand_id
1 'polypeptide(L)' 'MDGGTGGKAQLPDEQRWPIALVLIEGLSYRDAAAVLEIPIGTLTSRLARGREALQALLEEKS' A
#
# COMPACT_ATOMS: atom_id res chain seq x y z
N MET A 1 11.55 5.46 -20.31
CA MET A 1 11.41 4.70 -19.05
C MET A 1 10.02 4.09 -19.09
N ASP A 2 9.94 3.00 -19.86
CA ASP A 2 8.71 2.27 -20.10
C ASP A 2 8.33 1.47 -18.86
N GLY A 3 7.29 1.94 -18.19
CA GLY A 3 6.63 1.25 -17.08
C GLY A 3 5.14 1.05 -17.36
N GLY A 4 4.79 0.80 -18.62
CA GLY A 4 3.49 0.23 -18.94
C GLY A 4 3.43 -1.18 -18.36
N THR A 5 2.59 -1.40 -17.36
CA THR A 5 2.19 -2.75 -16.96
C THR A 5 0.68 -2.76 -16.78
N GLY A 6 -0.01 -2.96 -17.89
CA GLY A 6 -1.28 -3.65 -17.84
C GLY A 6 -1.07 -5.09 -17.35
N GLY A 7 -2.02 -5.60 -16.57
CA GLY A 7 -2.13 -7.03 -16.31
C GLY A 7 -1.44 -7.53 -15.04
N LYS A 8 -2.05 -7.24 -13.89
CA LYS A 8 -2.31 -8.18 -12.78
C LYS A 8 -2.92 -7.36 -11.64
N ALA A 9 -4.11 -7.74 -11.20
CA ALA A 9 -4.86 -7.18 -10.07
C ALA A 9 -4.05 -7.24 -8.75
N GLN A 10 -3.01 -6.42 -8.61
CA GLN A 10 -2.06 -6.45 -7.52
C GLN A 10 -1.55 -5.05 -7.23
N LEU A 11 -1.60 -4.66 -5.97
CA LEU A 11 -1.09 -3.38 -5.48
C LEU A 11 0.42 -3.25 -5.76
N PRO A 12 0.90 -2.08 -6.21
CA PRO A 12 2.32 -1.75 -6.23
C PRO A 12 2.95 -1.93 -4.83
N ASP A 13 4.23 -2.28 -4.77
CA ASP A 13 4.90 -2.57 -3.50
C ASP A 13 4.89 -1.38 -2.53
N GLU A 14 5.00 -0.17 -3.06
CA GLU A 14 4.88 1.08 -2.29
C GLU A 14 3.53 1.26 -1.58
N GLN A 15 2.48 0.58 -2.04
CA GLN A 15 1.15 0.58 -1.45
C GLN A 15 0.89 -0.68 -0.63
N ARG A 16 1.43 -1.83 -1.07
CA ARG A 16 1.29 -3.13 -0.41
C ARG A 16 1.97 -3.17 0.96
N TRP A 17 3.22 -2.72 1.06
CA TRP A 17 3.99 -2.86 2.30
C TRP A 17 3.42 -2.08 3.48
N PRO A 18 3.00 -0.80 3.34
CA PRO A 18 2.31 -0.08 4.40
C PRO A 18 1.06 -0.81 4.90
N ILE A 19 0.26 -1.38 4.00
CA ILE A 19 -0.95 -2.13 4.35
C ILE A 19 -0.59 -3.38 5.13
N ALA A 20 0.37 -4.18 4.65
CA ALA A 20 0.76 -5.41 5.31
C ALA A 20 1.25 -5.17 6.74
N LEU A 21 2.19 -4.24 6.91
CA LEU A 21 2.78 -3.95 8.22
C LEU A 21 1.75 -3.43 9.24
N VAL A 22 0.79 -2.62 8.80
CA VAL A 22 -0.18 -2.00 9.71
C VAL A 22 -1.41 -2.89 9.94
N LEU A 23 -2.02 -3.42 8.87
CA LEU A 23 -3.28 -4.15 8.96
C LEU A 23 -3.11 -5.65 9.21
N ILE A 24 -1.99 -6.23 8.77
CA ILE A 24 -1.73 -7.68 8.92
C ILE A 24 -0.82 -7.92 10.12
N GLU A 25 0.35 -7.26 10.15
CA GLU A 25 1.33 -7.42 11.25
C GLU A 25 0.97 -6.60 12.50
N GLY A 26 0.02 -5.66 12.40
CA GLY A 26 -0.46 -4.87 13.55
C GLY A 26 0.54 -3.84 14.07
N LEU A 27 1.55 -3.45 13.29
CA LEU A 27 2.51 -2.43 13.70
C LEU A 27 1.84 -1.06 13.85
N SER A 28 2.36 -0.27 14.79
CA SER A 28 2.01 1.14 14.87
C SER A 28 2.46 1.90 13.62
N TYR A 29 1.84 3.03 13.30
CA TYR A 29 2.25 3.85 12.15
C TYR A 29 3.71 4.33 12.29
N ARG A 30 4.19 4.53 13.52
CA ARG A 30 5.58 4.93 13.76
C ARG A 30 6.53 3.78 13.43
N ASP A 31 6.23 2.57 13.88
CA ASP A 31 7.10 1.42 13.67
C ASP A 31 7.10 1.00 12.20
N ALA A 32 5.94 0.98 11.55
CA ALA A 32 5.86 0.72 10.11
C ALA A 32 6.62 1.76 9.28
N ALA A 33 6.54 3.04 9.66
CA ALA A 33 7.31 4.10 8.99
C ALA A 33 8.82 3.94 9.18
N ALA A 34 9.25 3.50 10.38
CA ALA A 34 10.66 3.21 10.67
C ALA A 34 11.17 1.99 9.89
N VAL A 35 10.40 0.90 9.84
CA VAL A 35 10.73 -0.32 9.06
C VAL A 35 10.88 0.00 7.56
N LEU A 36 10.04 0.87 7.03
CA LEU A 36 10.05 1.27 5.63
C LEU A 36 11.00 2.43 5.32
N GLU A 37 11.68 2.98 6.32
CA GLU A 37 12.57 4.14 6.21
C GLU A 37 11.92 5.35 5.51
N ILE A 38 10.66 5.64 5.85
CA ILE A 38 9.89 6.76 5.31
C ILE A 38 9.30 7.66 6.40
N PRO A 39 8.99 8.94 6.09
CA PRO A 39 8.23 9.79 7.01
C PRO A 39 6.84 9.22 7.32
N ILE A 40 6.34 9.44 8.54
CA ILE A 40 4.98 9.03 8.94
C ILE A 40 3.91 9.63 8.00
N GLY A 41 4.06 10.88 7.57
CA GLY A 41 3.14 11.50 6.59
C GLY A 41 3.17 10.82 5.20
N THR A 42 4.29 10.22 4.83
CA THR A 42 4.40 9.39 3.61
C THR A 42 3.72 8.04 3.82
N LEU A 43 3.88 7.42 4.99
CA LEU A 43 3.17 6.18 5.32
C LEU A 43 1.65 6.37 5.25
N THR A 44 1.11 7.43 5.86
CA THR A 44 -0.33 7.69 5.88
C THR A 44 -0.91 7.92 4.48
N SER A 45 -0.22 8.69 3.63
CA SER A 45 -0.64 8.91 2.24
C SER A 45 -0.51 7.67 1.36
N ARG A 46 0.45 6.77 1.62
CA ARG A 46 0.53 5.46 0.96
C ARG A 46 -0.59 4.51 1.41
N LEU A 47 -0.93 4.50 2.70
CA LEU A 47 -2.05 3.72 3.24
C LEU A 47 -3.40 4.14 2.64
N ALA A 48 -3.63 5.45 2.49
CA ALA A 48 -4.85 5.96 1.87
C ALA A 48 -5.00 5.45 0.43
N ARG A 49 -3.97 5.70 -0.41
CA ARG A 49 -3.95 5.27 -1.82
C ARG A 49 -4.04 3.75 -1.96
N GLY A 50 -3.34 3.00 -1.11
CA GLY A 50 -3.39 1.55 -1.15
C GLY A 50 -4.78 0.98 -0.79
N ARG A 51 -5.52 1.64 0.11
CA ARG A 51 -6.92 1.24 0.42
C ARG A 51 -7.85 1.52 -0.76
N GLU A 52 -7.73 2.67 -1.40
CA GLU A 52 -8.51 3.01 -2.61
C GLU A 52 -8.25 2.00 -3.73
N ALA A 53 -6.97 1.68 -3.98
CA ALA A 53 -6.60 0.69 -4.97
C ALA A 53 -7.08 -0.73 -4.61
N LEU A 54 -7.04 -1.11 -3.32
CA LEU A 54 -7.59 -2.40 -2.88
C LEU A 54 -9.10 -2.48 -3.11
N GLN A 55 -9.83 -1.40 -2.80
CA GLN A 55 -11.27 -1.32 -3.03
C GLN A 55 -11.59 -1.48 -4.52
N ALA A 56 -10.90 -0.74 -5.38
CA ALA A 56 -11.10 -0.84 -6.84
C ALA A 56 -10.86 -2.26 -7.36
N LEU A 57 -9.83 -2.96 -6.84
CA LEU A 57 -9.55 -4.35 -7.21
C LEU A 57 -10.62 -5.34 -6.74
N LEU A 58 -11.30 -5.06 -5.62
CA LEU A 58 -12.40 -5.87 -5.12
C LEU A 58 -13.68 -5.63 -5.92
N GLU A 59 -13.93 -4.39 -6.34
CA GLU A 59 -15.06 -3.99 -7.19
C GLU A 59 -14.93 -4.57 -8.61
N GLU A 60 -13.73 -4.61 -9.19
CA GLU A 60 -13.48 -5.22 -10.52
C GLU A 60 -13.68 -6.75 -10.53
N LYS A 61 -13.54 -7.40 -9.38
CA LYS A 61 -13.64 -8.87 -9.25
C LYS A 61 -15.07 -9.36 -8.97
N SER A 62 -16.05 -8.46 -8.87
CA SER A 62 -17.45 -8.77 -8.59
C SER A 62 -18.33 -8.68 -9.84
#